data_AF-A0A524FZA0-F1
#
_entry.id   AF-A0A524FZA0-F1
#
_cell.length_a   1.000
_cell.length_b   1.000
_cell.length_c   1.000
_cell.angle_alpha   90.00
_cell.angle_beta   90.00
_cell.angle_gamma   90.00
#
_symmetry.space_group_name_H-M   'P 1'
#
loop_
_entity.id
_entity.type
_entity.pdbx_description
1 polymer ?
#
loop_
_entity_poly.entity_id
_entity_poly.type
_entity_poly.pdbx_seq_one_letter_code
_entity_poly.pdbx_strand_id
1 'polypeptide(L)'
;MFIVIVTISLVLPFLIVFYFFWQMERLPRNRLGKFQREGDKQVVVLMGDSITHGQIGENYVSMLSEQLGANYDLINAGVNSQLAWNLLERLDEIIECDPDIITILIGTNDANAAISESDAIYYKKRMNLPKLPDREWFRDTLNAIIERLLQETTAQIAILSIPPIGEVPEDSAFRISKEYSDIIKETAMKTGATYLPLHERMTEVLMKQPGRPSYPLKKFKIEMIKALFKRYFLRKTWNDIGEAAGFYLHIDYLHLNTRGAQLVVDLIASFMKGL
;
A
#
# COMPACT_ATOMS: atom_id res chain seq x y z
N MET A 1 4.02 44.89 -13.88
CA MET A 1 3.20 43.80 -14.49
C MET A 1 4.07 42.64 -14.98
N PHE A 2 5.10 42.88 -15.80
CA PHE A 2 5.98 41.82 -16.32
C PHE A 2 6.75 41.04 -15.22
N ILE A 3 7.35 41.74 -14.26
CA ILE A 3 8.05 41.10 -13.12
C ILE A 3 7.09 40.24 -12.28
N VAL A 4 5.87 40.73 -12.01
CA VAL A 4 4.85 39.99 -11.27
C VAL A 4 4.40 38.72 -12.02
N ILE A 5 4.23 38.79 -13.35
CA ILE A 5 3.89 37.63 -14.18
C ILE A 5 5.04 36.61 -14.20
N VAL A 6 6.30 37.07 -14.28
CA VAL A 6 7.48 36.20 -14.25
C VAL A 6 7.64 35.52 -12.87
N THR A 7 7.45 36.27 -11.78
CA THR A 7 7.49 35.72 -10.42
C THR A 7 6.37 34.72 -10.17
N ILE A 8 5.14 35.00 -10.59
CA ILE A 8 4.02 34.05 -10.49
C ILE A 8 4.30 32.78 -11.31
N SER A 9 4.85 32.92 -12.53
CA SER A 9 5.19 31.80 -13.41
C SER A 9 6.28 30.89 -12.83
N LEU A 10 7.19 31.42 -12.00
CA LEU A 10 8.26 30.64 -11.37
C LEU A 10 7.85 30.03 -10.01
N VAL A 11 7.01 30.73 -9.25
CA VAL A 11 6.61 30.31 -7.89
C VAL A 11 5.45 29.32 -7.91
N LEU A 12 4.50 29.48 -8.83
CA LEU A 12 3.30 28.65 -8.89
C LEU A 12 3.59 27.15 -9.12
N PRO A 13 4.51 26.74 -10.02
CA PRO A 13 4.86 25.33 -10.18
C PRO A 13 5.44 24.73 -8.91
N PHE A 14 6.28 25.48 -8.18
CA PHE A 14 6.85 25.04 -6.92
C PHE A 14 5.78 24.85 -5.85
N LEU A 15 4.83 25.77 -5.74
CA LEU A 15 3.69 25.65 -4.82
C LEU A 15 2.78 24.46 -5.16
N ILE A 16 2.55 24.18 -6.44
CA ILE A 16 1.77 23.01 -6.89
C ILE A 16 2.49 21.71 -6.52
N VAL A 17 3.79 21.62 -6.80
CA VAL A 17 4.61 20.46 -6.44
C VAL A 17 4.63 20.28 -4.92
N PHE A 18 4.85 21.35 -4.16
CA PHE A 18 4.82 21.33 -2.70
C PHE A 18 3.44 20.88 -2.17
N TYR A 19 2.35 21.38 -2.74
CA TYR A 19 0.99 20.97 -2.38
C TYR A 19 0.76 19.47 -2.62
N PHE A 20 1.24 18.91 -3.74
CA PHE A 20 1.14 17.47 -3.97
C PHE A 20 2.00 16.65 -3.02
N PHE A 21 3.23 17.08 -2.74
CA PHE A 21 4.06 16.44 -1.72
C PHE A 21 3.37 16.46 -0.35
N TRP A 22 2.84 17.61 0.06
CA TRP A 22 2.11 17.75 1.31
C TRP A 22 0.86 16.86 1.36
N GLN A 23 0.10 16.74 0.27
CA GLN A 23 -1.06 15.85 0.21
C GLN A 23 -0.66 14.37 0.28
N MET A 24 0.39 13.96 -0.43
CA MET A 24 0.88 12.57 -0.39
C MET A 24 1.36 12.18 1.01
N GLU A 25 2.07 13.08 1.70
CA GLU A 25 2.61 12.84 3.04
C GLU A 25 1.61 13.17 4.17
N ARG A 26 0.36 13.47 3.82
CA ARG A 26 -0.66 13.79 4.82
C ARG A 26 -0.99 12.54 5.64
N LEU A 27 -0.47 12.53 6.85
CA LEU A 27 -0.68 11.44 7.79
C LEU A 27 -2.17 11.14 8.03
N PRO A 28 -2.57 9.85 8.07
CA PRO A 28 -3.91 9.43 8.42
C PRO A 28 -4.39 10.01 9.76
N ARG A 29 -5.71 10.21 9.91
CA ARG A 29 -6.29 10.69 11.17
C ARG A 29 -6.10 9.68 12.30
N ASN A 30 -6.31 8.41 11.97
CA ASN A 30 -6.25 7.25 12.85
C ASN A 30 -4.86 6.58 12.84
N ARG A 31 -3.80 7.38 12.96
CA ARG A 31 -2.39 6.89 12.94
C ARG A 31 -1.89 6.47 14.33
N LEU A 32 -0.86 5.62 14.37
CA LEU A 32 -0.21 5.10 15.59
C LEU A 32 -0.02 6.16 16.70
N GLY A 33 0.79 7.19 16.47
CA GLY A 33 1.08 8.21 17.49
C GLY A 33 -0.06 9.16 17.88
N LYS A 34 -1.29 8.92 17.40
CA LYS A 34 -2.51 9.61 17.87
C LYS A 34 -3.51 8.66 18.52
N PHE A 35 -3.25 7.35 18.48
CA PHE A 35 -4.15 6.38 19.05
C PHE A 35 -4.01 6.36 20.58
N GLN A 36 -5.16 6.35 21.24
CA GLN A 36 -5.29 6.04 22.65
C GLN A 36 -6.48 5.09 22.75
N ARG A 37 -6.27 3.93 23.38
CA ARG A 37 -7.33 2.94 23.56
C ARG A 37 -8.40 3.54 24.47
N GLU A 38 -9.60 3.70 23.93
CA GLU A 38 -10.76 4.23 24.66
C GLU A 38 -11.90 3.20 24.66
N GLY A 39 -12.24 2.68 25.84
CA GLY A 39 -13.32 1.71 26.01
C GLY A 39 -12.98 0.31 25.49
N ASP A 40 -14.03 -0.47 25.20
CA ASP A 40 -13.94 -1.92 24.98
C ASP A 40 -13.90 -2.31 23.50
N LYS A 41 -13.61 -1.36 22.60
CA LYS A 41 -13.52 -1.67 21.17
C LYS A 41 -12.31 -2.52 20.85
N GLN A 42 -12.45 -3.36 19.83
CA GLN A 42 -11.32 -4.12 19.31
C GLN A 42 -10.40 -3.21 18.52
N VAL A 43 -9.11 -3.24 18.86
CA VAL A 43 -8.05 -2.47 18.23
C VAL A 43 -7.52 -3.23 17.03
N VAL A 44 -7.61 -2.62 15.85
CA VAL A 44 -7.24 -3.25 14.57
C VAL A 44 -6.12 -2.45 13.93
N VAL A 45 -4.91 -2.98 13.91
CA VAL A 45 -3.78 -2.31 13.24
C VAL A 45 -3.65 -2.81 11.80
N LEU A 46 -3.76 -1.88 10.86
CA LEU A 46 -3.58 -2.11 9.43
C LEU A 46 -2.16 -1.66 9.05
N MET A 47 -1.24 -2.62 9.00
CA MET A 47 0.17 -2.41 8.65
C MET A 47 0.37 -2.42 7.14
N GLY A 48 1.17 -1.50 6.61
CA GLY A 48 1.54 -1.55 5.20
C GLY A 48 2.32 -0.35 4.70
N ASP A 49 2.23 -0.14 3.40
CA ASP A 49 2.95 0.90 2.66
C ASP A 49 2.01 2.06 2.21
N SER A 50 2.24 2.63 1.03
CA SER A 50 1.41 3.68 0.44
C SER A 50 -0.04 3.23 0.17
N ILE A 51 -0.26 1.94 -0.12
CA ILE A 51 -1.61 1.41 -0.36
C ILE A 51 -2.44 1.51 0.93
N THR A 52 -1.84 1.16 2.07
CA THR A 52 -2.47 1.31 3.39
C THR A 52 -2.53 2.77 3.83
N HIS A 53 -1.50 3.57 3.52
CA HIS A 53 -1.48 5.00 3.85
C HIS A 53 -2.65 5.76 3.21
N GLY A 54 -3.03 5.39 1.97
CA GLY A 54 -4.30 5.77 1.37
C GLY A 54 -4.40 7.24 0.90
N GLN A 55 -3.26 7.89 0.62
CA GLN A 55 -3.24 9.25 0.02
C GLN A 55 -3.08 9.23 -1.51
N ILE A 56 -2.64 8.10 -2.06
CA ILE A 56 -2.48 7.86 -3.50
C ILE A 56 -3.26 6.58 -3.84
N GLY A 57 -4.34 6.72 -4.61
CA GLY A 57 -5.32 5.66 -4.78
C GLY A 57 -6.44 5.71 -3.74
N GLU A 58 -7.38 4.77 -3.85
CA GLU A 58 -8.53 4.69 -2.96
C GLU A 58 -8.10 4.25 -1.55
N ASN A 59 -8.63 4.93 -0.53
CA ASN A 59 -8.31 4.66 0.86
C ASN A 59 -9.14 3.49 1.38
N TYR A 60 -8.62 2.26 1.24
CA TYR A 60 -9.32 1.07 1.70
C TYR A 60 -9.52 1.06 3.22
N VAL A 61 -8.68 1.74 4.00
CA VAL A 61 -8.83 1.83 5.46
C VAL A 61 -10.10 2.60 5.84
N SER A 62 -10.39 3.69 5.13
CA SER A 62 -11.64 4.43 5.30
C SER A 62 -12.85 3.59 4.87
N MET A 63 -12.77 2.91 3.72
CA MET A 63 -13.84 2.02 3.26
C MET A 63 -14.11 0.88 4.26
N LEU A 64 -13.06 0.27 4.81
CA LEU A 64 -13.16 -0.78 5.82
C LEU A 64 -13.80 -0.25 7.11
N SER A 65 -13.41 0.93 7.56
CA SER A 65 -14.00 1.57 8.75
C SER A 65 -15.49 1.83 8.57
N GLU A 66 -15.91 2.30 7.39
CA GLU A 66 -17.34 2.50 7.07
C GLU A 66 -18.12 1.17 7.06
N GLN A 67 -17.49 0.08 6.60
CA GLN A 67 -18.12 -1.24 6.52
C GLN A 67 -18.23 -1.96 7.87
N LEU A 68 -17.24 -1.82 8.75
CA LEU A 68 -17.19 -2.52 10.04
C LEU A 68 -18.00 -1.84 11.14
N GLY A 69 -18.27 -0.54 11.02
CA GLY A 69 -19.02 0.23 12.00
C GLY A 69 -18.23 0.55 13.28
N ALA A 70 -18.94 0.91 14.35
CA ALA A 70 -18.35 1.56 15.53
C ALA A 70 -17.64 0.62 16.53
N ASN A 71 -17.66 -0.69 16.32
CA ASN A 71 -17.13 -1.68 17.28
C ASN A 71 -15.59 -1.85 17.21
N TYR A 72 -14.96 -1.28 16.20
CA TYR A 72 -13.53 -1.41 15.95
C TYR A 72 -12.87 -0.05 15.92
N ASP A 73 -11.70 0.05 16.55
CA ASP A 73 -10.79 1.18 16.37
C ASP A 73 -9.69 0.78 15.39
N LEU A 74 -9.84 1.23 14.14
CA LEU A 74 -8.87 0.94 13.08
C LEU A 74 -7.71 1.93 13.20
N ILE A 75 -6.50 1.41 13.25
CA ILE A 75 -5.26 2.17 13.22
C ILE A 75 -4.60 1.98 11.85
N ASN A 76 -4.45 3.08 11.12
CA ASN A 76 -3.70 3.09 9.87
C ASN A 76 -2.21 3.24 10.17
N ALA A 77 -1.48 2.12 10.05
CA ALA A 77 -0.03 2.04 10.17
C ALA A 77 0.65 1.97 8.79
N GLY A 78 0.04 2.52 7.74
CA GLY A 78 0.62 2.63 6.40
C GLY A 78 1.59 3.80 6.29
N VAL A 79 2.75 3.59 5.65
CA VAL A 79 3.72 4.66 5.38
C VAL A 79 4.22 4.57 3.94
N ASN A 80 4.18 5.70 3.24
CA ASN A 80 4.54 5.76 1.83
C ASN A 80 5.92 5.17 1.53
N SER A 81 5.99 4.38 0.45
CA SER A 81 7.23 3.82 -0.10
C SER A 81 8.01 2.87 0.82
N GLN A 82 7.50 2.54 2.00
CA GLN A 82 8.18 1.61 2.91
C GLN A 82 8.23 0.18 2.34
N LEU A 83 9.38 -0.45 2.56
CA LEU A 83 9.59 -1.88 2.36
C LEU A 83 9.32 -2.62 3.66
N ALA A 84 9.30 -3.96 3.62
CA ALA A 84 9.20 -4.80 4.81
C ALA A 84 10.24 -4.40 5.88
N TRP A 85 11.47 -4.07 5.48
CA TRP A 85 12.51 -3.66 6.42
C TRP A 85 12.11 -2.43 7.22
N ASN A 86 11.58 -1.41 6.56
CA ASN A 86 11.18 -0.18 7.25
C ASN A 86 9.99 -0.42 8.19
N LEU A 87 9.14 -1.39 7.89
CA LEU A 87 8.05 -1.79 8.76
C LEU A 87 8.56 -2.52 10.01
N LEU A 88 9.55 -3.41 9.85
CA LEU A 88 10.22 -4.10 10.95
C LEU A 88 10.88 -3.12 11.94
N GLU A 89 11.55 -2.09 11.43
CA GLU A 89 12.25 -1.08 12.25
C GLU A 89 11.32 -0.26 13.16
N ARG A 90 10.02 -0.23 12.87
CA ARG A 90 9.01 0.50 13.68
C ARG A 90 7.96 -0.43 14.28
N LEU A 91 8.27 -1.73 14.37
CA LEU A 91 7.32 -2.72 14.86
C LEU A 91 6.95 -2.47 16.32
N ASP A 92 7.87 -1.92 17.11
CA ASP A 92 7.66 -1.60 18.53
C ASP A 92 6.48 -0.61 18.70
N GLU A 93 6.40 0.44 17.86
CA GLU A 93 5.29 1.40 17.87
C GLU A 93 3.92 0.74 17.61
N ILE A 94 3.91 -0.37 16.86
CA ILE A 94 2.70 -1.14 16.54
C ILE A 94 2.32 -2.06 17.70
N ILE A 95 3.31 -2.73 18.29
CA ILE A 95 3.12 -3.62 19.44
C ILE A 95 2.62 -2.81 20.65
N GLU A 96 3.16 -1.62 20.87
CA GLU A 96 2.74 -0.69 21.93
C GLU A 96 1.28 -0.25 21.83
N CYS A 97 0.63 -0.40 20.67
CA CYS A 97 -0.80 -0.13 20.51
C CYS A 97 -1.70 -1.22 21.11
N ASP A 98 -1.14 -2.34 21.59
CA ASP A 98 -1.87 -3.49 22.14
C ASP A 98 -3.02 -3.98 21.22
N PRO A 99 -2.70 -4.38 19.98
CA PRO A 99 -3.72 -4.73 18.99
C PRO A 99 -4.42 -6.06 19.33
N ASP A 100 -5.72 -6.12 19.07
CA ASP A 100 -6.50 -7.37 19.08
C ASP A 100 -6.41 -8.08 17.72
N ILE A 101 -6.29 -7.30 16.63
CA ILE A 101 -6.22 -7.79 15.26
C ILE A 101 -5.14 -7.03 14.49
N ILE A 102 -4.33 -7.74 13.72
CA ILE A 102 -3.32 -7.15 12.84
C ILE A 102 -3.55 -7.66 11.41
N THR A 103 -3.57 -6.74 10.45
CA THR A 103 -3.46 -7.09 9.03
C THR A 103 -2.18 -6.50 8.43
N ILE A 104 -1.48 -7.27 7.61
CA ILE A 104 -0.24 -6.85 6.98
C ILE A 104 -0.42 -6.84 5.45
N LEU A 105 -0.26 -5.68 4.84
CA LEU A 105 -0.18 -5.50 3.38
C LEU A 105 1.13 -4.77 3.04
N ILE A 106 2.21 -5.54 2.92
CA ILE A 106 3.58 -5.05 2.69
C ILE A 106 4.29 -5.92 1.65
N GLY A 107 5.27 -5.34 0.95
CA GLY A 107 6.09 -6.04 -0.04
C GLY A 107 5.98 -5.47 -1.45
N THR A 108 5.04 -4.56 -1.71
CA THR A 108 4.88 -3.94 -3.04
C THR A 108 6.14 -3.19 -3.45
N ASN A 109 6.74 -2.45 -2.50
CA ASN A 109 7.99 -1.73 -2.75
C ASN A 109 9.21 -2.64 -2.84
N ASP A 110 9.24 -3.77 -2.11
CA ASP A 110 10.26 -4.79 -2.23
C ASP A 110 10.23 -5.43 -3.63
N ALA A 111 9.04 -5.79 -4.11
CA ALA A 111 8.82 -6.28 -5.47
C ALA A 111 9.17 -5.24 -6.54
N ASN A 112 8.79 -3.97 -6.32
CA ASN A 112 9.12 -2.88 -7.24
C ASN A 112 10.64 -2.63 -7.30
N ALA A 113 11.34 -2.77 -6.17
CA ALA A 113 12.80 -2.66 -6.12
C ALA A 113 13.51 -3.79 -6.89
N ALA A 114 12.89 -4.97 -7.00
CA ALA A 114 13.42 -6.12 -7.73
C ALA A 114 13.25 -6.03 -9.26
N ILE A 115 12.55 -5.01 -9.80
CA ILE A 115 12.34 -4.85 -11.24
C ILE A 115 13.65 -4.52 -11.97
N SER A 116 14.50 -3.69 -11.37
CA SER A 116 15.77 -3.30 -11.95
C SER A 116 16.79 -2.92 -10.88
N GLU A 117 18.08 -3.02 -11.22
CA GLU A 117 19.16 -2.56 -10.33
C GLU A 117 19.00 -1.07 -9.97
N SER A 118 18.53 -0.25 -10.93
CA SER A 118 18.27 1.16 -10.68
C SER A 118 17.14 1.40 -9.67
N ASP A 119 16.12 0.54 -9.66
CA ASP A 119 15.05 0.61 -8.66
C ASP A 119 15.53 0.14 -7.29
N ALA A 120 16.35 -0.92 -7.22
CA ALA A 120 16.99 -1.36 -5.98
C ALA A 120 17.86 -0.26 -5.35
N ILE A 121 18.70 0.41 -6.15
CA ILE A 121 19.52 1.54 -5.71
C ILE A 121 18.64 2.72 -5.27
N TYR A 122 17.58 3.02 -6.02
CA TYR A 122 16.62 4.07 -5.68
C TYR A 122 16.00 3.83 -4.31
N TYR A 123 15.47 2.63 -4.05
CA TYR A 123 14.84 2.31 -2.77
C TYR A 123 15.86 2.26 -1.63
N LYS A 124 17.05 1.69 -1.85
CA LYS A 124 18.13 1.70 -0.85
C LYS A 124 18.44 3.11 -0.37
N LYS A 125 18.60 4.05 -1.30
CA LYS A 125 18.89 5.45 -0.97
C LYS A 125 17.69 6.16 -0.35
N ARG A 126 16.51 6.03 -0.96
CA ARG A 126 15.30 6.76 -0.53
C ARG A 126 14.79 6.31 0.83
N MET A 127 14.83 5.02 1.11
CA MET A 127 14.28 4.41 2.32
C MET A 127 15.37 4.04 3.34
N ASN A 128 16.59 4.53 3.14
CA ASN A 128 17.74 4.31 4.03
C ASN A 128 17.96 2.83 4.39
N LEU A 129 17.91 1.95 3.38
CA LEU A 129 18.07 0.52 3.60
C LEU A 129 19.54 0.17 3.87
N PRO A 130 19.83 -0.75 4.81
CA PRO A 130 21.20 -1.14 5.15
C PRO A 130 21.93 -1.82 3.97
N LYS A 131 21.18 -2.52 3.10
CA LYS A 131 21.70 -3.20 1.91
C LYS A 131 20.73 -3.04 0.72
N LEU A 132 21.15 -3.51 -0.46
CA LEU A 132 20.23 -3.57 -1.60
C LEU A 132 19.12 -4.59 -1.28
N PRO A 133 17.86 -4.26 -1.57
CA PRO A 133 16.76 -5.19 -1.33
C PRO A 133 16.79 -6.33 -2.35
N ASP A 134 16.53 -7.54 -1.87
CA ASP A 134 16.39 -8.75 -2.67
C ASP A 134 15.29 -9.65 -2.07
N ARG A 135 15.00 -10.76 -2.76
CA ARG A 135 13.92 -11.68 -2.38
C ARG A 135 14.21 -12.43 -1.08
N GLU A 136 15.45 -12.81 -0.84
CA GLU A 136 15.85 -13.56 0.36
C GLU A 136 15.72 -12.67 1.59
N TRP A 137 16.21 -11.43 1.49
CA TRP A 137 16.08 -10.47 2.57
C TRP A 137 14.63 -10.07 2.83
N PHE A 138 13.79 -9.94 1.79
CA PHE A 138 12.36 -9.76 1.99
C PHE A 138 11.75 -10.91 2.78
N ARG A 139 12.06 -12.17 2.42
CA ARG A 139 11.58 -13.35 3.13
C ARG A 139 12.02 -13.37 4.60
N ASP A 140 13.30 -13.12 4.86
CA ASP A 140 13.84 -13.11 6.23
C ASP A 140 13.21 -12.01 7.07
N THR A 141 13.07 -10.82 6.48
CA THR A 141 12.45 -9.67 7.14
C THR A 141 10.98 -9.93 7.44
N LEU A 142 10.24 -10.53 6.51
CA LEU A 142 8.83 -10.84 6.70
C LEU A 142 8.62 -11.92 7.77
N ASN A 143 9.48 -12.95 7.79
CA ASN A 143 9.50 -13.95 8.86
C ASN A 143 9.74 -13.27 10.22
N ALA A 144 10.74 -12.38 10.31
CA ALA A 144 11.05 -11.66 11.55
C ALA A 144 9.88 -10.79 12.03
N ILE A 145 9.19 -10.09 11.13
CA ILE A 145 7.98 -9.31 11.48
C ILE A 145 6.92 -10.22 12.11
N ILE A 146 6.58 -11.32 11.45
CA ILE A 146 5.49 -12.18 11.92
C ILE A 146 5.88 -12.93 13.20
N GLU A 147 7.12 -13.43 13.31
CA GLU A 147 7.61 -14.09 14.53
C GLU A 147 7.57 -13.15 15.73
N ARG A 148 8.01 -11.90 15.56
CA ARG A 148 7.92 -10.87 16.61
C ARG A 148 6.48 -10.59 17.01
N LEU A 149 5.58 -10.36 16.05
CA LEU A 149 4.17 -10.13 16.36
C LEU A 149 3.51 -11.30 17.09
N LEU A 150 3.83 -12.55 16.72
CA LEU A 150 3.32 -13.75 17.39
C LEU A 150 3.87 -13.92 18.82
N GLN A 151 5.09 -13.44 19.09
CA GLN A 151 5.74 -13.56 20.40
C GLN A 151 5.36 -12.41 21.34
N GLU A 152 5.16 -11.22 20.79
CA GLU A 152 5.05 -9.97 21.55
C GLU A 152 3.59 -9.45 21.62
N THR A 153 2.64 -10.11 20.95
CA THR A 153 1.21 -9.76 20.99
C THR A 153 0.33 -10.99 21.17
N THR A 154 -0.94 -10.77 21.51
CA THR A 154 -1.98 -11.81 21.48
C THR A 154 -2.91 -11.68 20.27
N ALA A 155 -2.55 -10.80 19.32
CA ALA A 155 -3.40 -10.41 18.22
C ALA A 155 -3.67 -11.57 17.25
N GLN A 156 -4.85 -11.56 16.65
CA GLN A 156 -5.11 -12.37 15.46
C GLN A 156 -4.43 -11.73 14.25
N ILE A 157 -3.52 -12.47 13.61
CA ILE A 157 -2.67 -11.94 12.53
C ILE A 157 -3.11 -12.50 11.20
N ALA A 158 -3.38 -11.59 10.25
CA ALA A 158 -3.56 -11.89 8.84
C ALA A 158 -2.54 -11.15 7.97
N ILE A 159 -2.05 -11.81 6.93
CA ILE A 159 -1.17 -11.22 5.94
C ILE A 159 -1.74 -11.41 4.54
N LEU A 160 -1.83 -10.31 3.80
CA LEU A 160 -2.29 -10.27 2.43
C LEU A 160 -1.10 -10.49 1.49
N SER A 161 -1.29 -11.26 0.42
CA SER A 161 -0.42 -11.10 -0.76
C SER A 161 -0.54 -9.68 -1.31
N ILE A 162 0.48 -9.21 -2.03
CA ILE A 162 0.49 -7.85 -2.59
C ILE A 162 -0.37 -7.79 -3.87
N PRO A 163 -0.92 -6.62 -4.25
CA PRO A 163 -1.51 -6.46 -5.56
C PRO A 163 -0.52 -6.80 -6.68
N PRO A 164 -0.99 -7.25 -7.85
CA PRO A 164 -0.12 -7.36 -9.01
C PRO A 164 0.48 -6.00 -9.39
N ILE A 165 1.77 -5.95 -9.74
CA ILE A 165 2.36 -4.72 -10.30
C ILE A 165 1.96 -4.64 -11.77
N GLY A 166 1.01 -3.75 -12.07
CA GLY A 166 0.33 -3.68 -13.35
C GLY A 166 -0.76 -4.73 -13.52
N GLU A 167 -1.38 -4.75 -14.70
CA GLU A 167 -2.60 -5.53 -14.94
C GLU A 167 -2.49 -6.52 -16.10
N VAL A 168 -1.27 -6.68 -16.64
CA VAL A 168 -0.97 -7.57 -17.77
C VAL A 168 -0.15 -8.74 -17.23
N PRO A 169 -0.72 -9.96 -17.11
CA PRO A 169 -0.04 -11.13 -16.55
C PRO A 169 1.28 -11.50 -17.24
N GLU A 170 1.40 -11.17 -18.53
CA GLU A 170 2.58 -11.42 -19.35
C GLU A 170 3.73 -10.43 -19.07
N ASP A 171 3.50 -9.35 -18.33
CA ASP A 171 4.54 -8.40 -17.96
C ASP A 171 5.47 -8.96 -16.88
N SER A 172 6.75 -8.59 -16.95
CA SER A 172 7.74 -9.02 -15.96
C SER A 172 7.42 -8.53 -14.55
N ALA A 173 6.92 -7.30 -14.42
CA ALA A 173 6.56 -6.74 -13.12
C ALA A 173 5.39 -7.48 -12.46
N PHE A 174 4.41 -7.93 -13.25
CA PHE A 174 3.32 -8.78 -12.77
C PHE A 174 3.88 -10.10 -12.22
N ARG A 175 4.77 -10.77 -12.96
CA ARG A 175 5.44 -12.00 -12.49
C ARG A 175 6.23 -11.77 -11.20
N ILE A 176 6.97 -10.66 -11.12
CA ILE A 176 7.74 -10.32 -9.90
C ILE A 176 6.80 -10.16 -8.70
N SER A 177 5.72 -9.41 -8.84
CA SER A 177 4.73 -9.25 -7.76
C SER A 177 4.08 -10.57 -7.34
N LYS A 178 3.91 -11.50 -8.28
CA LYS A 178 3.44 -12.86 -7.99
C LYS A 178 4.48 -13.63 -7.17
N GLU A 179 5.76 -13.60 -7.54
CA GLU A 179 6.83 -14.29 -6.81
C GLU A 179 6.94 -13.79 -5.36
N TYR A 180 6.82 -12.47 -5.14
CA TYR A 180 6.78 -11.90 -3.79
C TYR A 180 5.52 -12.31 -3.02
N SER A 181 4.39 -12.45 -3.71
CA SER A 181 3.15 -12.98 -3.13
C SER A 181 3.26 -14.46 -2.75
N ASP A 182 3.97 -15.26 -3.54
CA ASP A 182 4.27 -16.66 -3.21
C ASP A 182 5.15 -16.73 -1.94
N ILE A 183 6.15 -15.84 -1.78
CA ILE A 183 6.95 -15.72 -0.55
C ILE A 183 6.05 -15.42 0.65
N ILE A 184 5.13 -14.45 0.52
CA ILE A 184 4.19 -14.08 1.58
C ILE A 184 3.34 -15.28 2.01
N LYS A 185 2.81 -16.03 1.04
CA LYS A 185 2.02 -17.23 1.28
C LYS A 185 2.80 -18.31 2.03
N GLU A 186 4.03 -18.60 1.58
CA GLU A 186 4.91 -19.57 2.22
C GLU A 186 5.24 -19.16 3.66
N THR A 187 5.54 -17.88 3.90
CA THR A 187 5.81 -17.35 5.24
C THR A 187 4.57 -17.45 6.14
N ALA A 188 3.38 -17.12 5.64
CA ALA A 188 2.14 -17.28 6.39
C ALA A 188 1.90 -18.73 6.80
N MET A 189 2.07 -19.67 5.86
CA MET A 189 1.96 -21.12 6.13
C MET A 189 3.00 -21.60 7.15
N LYS A 190 4.24 -21.14 7.06
CA LYS A 190 5.33 -21.53 7.96
C LYS A 190 5.10 -21.04 9.39
N THR A 191 4.59 -19.83 9.54
CA THR A 191 4.41 -19.16 10.85
C THR A 191 3.05 -19.43 11.48
N GLY A 192 2.07 -19.90 10.70
CA GLY A 192 0.70 -20.10 11.15
C GLY A 192 -0.17 -18.84 11.09
N ALA A 193 0.33 -17.73 10.54
CA ALA A 193 -0.48 -16.53 10.30
C ALA A 193 -1.54 -16.78 9.22
N THR A 194 -2.69 -16.09 9.32
CA THR A 194 -3.77 -16.24 8.33
C THR A 194 -3.37 -15.62 7.00
N TYR A 195 -3.38 -16.40 5.92
CA TYR A 195 -3.10 -15.90 4.58
C TYR A 195 -4.36 -15.38 3.88
N LEU A 196 -4.28 -14.16 3.34
CA LEU A 196 -5.34 -13.53 2.55
C LEU A 196 -4.91 -13.38 1.08
N PRO A 197 -5.54 -14.08 0.12
CA PRO A 197 -5.04 -14.23 -1.25
C PRO A 197 -5.41 -13.06 -2.19
N LEU A 198 -4.93 -11.85 -1.89
CA LEU A 198 -5.25 -10.64 -2.67
C LEU A 198 -4.72 -10.70 -4.11
N HIS A 199 -3.46 -11.10 -4.32
CA HIS A 199 -2.86 -11.22 -5.65
C HIS A 199 -3.68 -12.16 -6.53
N GLU A 200 -4.04 -13.32 -5.99
CA GLU A 200 -4.82 -14.34 -6.67
C GLU A 200 -6.21 -13.81 -7.03
N ARG A 201 -6.90 -13.15 -6.08
CA ARG A 201 -8.20 -12.53 -6.32
C ARG A 201 -8.15 -11.45 -7.40
N MET A 202 -7.15 -10.58 -7.37
CA MET A 202 -6.98 -9.58 -8.41
C MET A 202 -6.67 -10.21 -9.77
N THR A 203 -5.84 -11.26 -9.79
CA THR A 203 -5.54 -12.02 -11.02
C THR A 203 -6.80 -12.66 -11.61
N GLU A 204 -7.66 -13.27 -10.78
CA GLU A 204 -8.96 -13.83 -11.22
C GLU A 204 -9.84 -12.78 -11.89
N VAL A 205 -9.86 -11.55 -11.35
CA VAL A 205 -10.61 -10.44 -11.92
C VAL A 205 -9.99 -9.97 -13.23
N LEU A 206 -8.66 -9.82 -13.29
CA LEU A 206 -7.94 -9.34 -14.48
C LEU A 206 -7.95 -10.34 -15.64
N MET A 207 -8.03 -11.65 -15.37
CA MET A 207 -8.24 -12.64 -16.43
C MET A 207 -9.60 -12.47 -17.14
N LYS A 208 -10.61 -11.94 -16.43
CA LYS A 208 -11.94 -11.68 -16.98
C LYS A 208 -12.03 -10.28 -17.60
N GLN A 209 -11.38 -9.30 -16.99
CA GLN A 209 -11.38 -7.91 -17.42
C GLN A 209 -9.94 -7.36 -17.36
N PRO A 210 -9.12 -7.63 -18.38
CA PRO A 210 -7.73 -7.23 -18.38
C PRO A 210 -7.60 -5.73 -18.56
N GLY A 211 -6.68 -5.13 -17.80
CA GLY A 211 -6.21 -3.77 -18.04
C GLY A 211 -5.46 -3.68 -19.37
N ARG A 212 -5.47 -2.49 -19.96
CA ARG A 212 -4.67 -2.12 -21.13
C ARG A 212 -3.98 -0.79 -20.87
N PRO A 213 -2.92 -0.77 -20.03
CA PRO A 213 -2.23 0.46 -19.65
C PRO A 213 -1.82 1.27 -20.88
N SER A 214 -2.18 2.55 -20.89
CA SER A 214 -1.91 3.49 -21.99
C SER A 214 -0.46 3.99 -22.04
N TYR A 215 0.35 3.63 -21.05
CA TYR A 215 1.76 4.02 -20.93
C TYR A 215 2.56 2.89 -20.28
N PRO A 216 3.88 2.79 -20.56
CA PRO A 216 4.72 1.76 -19.97
C PRO A 216 5.08 2.05 -18.50
N LEU A 217 5.33 0.99 -17.73
CA LEU A 217 5.70 1.03 -16.30
C LEU A 217 6.75 2.10 -15.96
N LYS A 218 7.81 2.26 -16.76
CA LYS A 218 8.85 3.29 -16.53
C LYS A 218 8.32 4.73 -16.38
N LYS A 219 7.12 5.02 -16.87
CA LYS A 219 6.47 6.34 -16.76
C LYS A 219 5.55 6.47 -15.54
N PHE A 220 5.37 5.41 -14.73
CA PHE A 220 4.36 5.40 -13.66
C PHE A 220 4.51 6.56 -12.67
N LYS A 221 5.72 6.95 -12.27
CA LYS A 221 5.93 8.08 -11.33
C LYS A 221 5.39 9.40 -11.89
N ILE A 222 5.54 9.64 -13.20
CA ILE A 222 5.02 10.85 -13.86
C ILE A 222 3.50 10.78 -13.93
N GLU A 223 2.95 9.62 -14.26
CA GLU A 223 1.50 9.42 -14.38
C GLU A 223 0.79 9.44 -13.02
N MET A 224 1.45 8.99 -11.95
CA MET A 224 1.01 9.14 -10.57
C MET A 224 0.88 10.63 -10.19
N ILE A 225 1.85 11.48 -10.55
CA ILE A 225 1.74 12.93 -10.33
C ILE A 225 0.55 13.52 -11.11
N LYS A 226 0.34 13.08 -12.37
CA LYS A 226 -0.84 13.50 -13.16
C LYS A 226 -2.15 13.00 -12.54
N ALA A 227 -2.17 11.80 -11.96
CA ALA A 227 -3.31 11.25 -11.24
C ALA A 227 -3.67 12.13 -10.04
N LEU A 228 -2.68 12.57 -9.25
CA LEU A 228 -2.89 13.50 -8.14
C LEU A 228 -3.45 14.84 -8.63
N PHE A 229 -2.95 15.36 -9.76
CA PHE A 229 -3.51 16.56 -10.37
C PHE A 229 -4.98 16.36 -10.76
N LYS A 230 -5.31 15.28 -11.47
CA LYS A 230 -6.69 14.95 -11.84
C LYS A 230 -7.59 14.80 -10.61
N ARG A 231 -7.10 14.18 -9.54
CA ARG A 231 -7.86 13.98 -8.29
C ARG A 231 -8.12 15.30 -7.58
N TYR A 232 -7.08 16.06 -7.27
CA TYR A 232 -7.20 17.20 -6.35
C TYR A 232 -7.58 18.51 -7.04
N PHE A 233 -7.23 18.69 -8.32
CA PHE A 233 -7.60 19.89 -9.08
C PHE A 233 -8.85 19.67 -9.94
N LEU A 234 -8.91 18.54 -10.66
CA LEU A 234 -10.05 18.25 -11.56
C LEU A 234 -11.18 17.45 -10.89
N ARG A 235 -11.03 17.09 -9.62
CA ARG A 235 -12.03 16.34 -8.81
C ARG A 235 -12.47 15.02 -9.44
N LYS A 236 -11.61 14.40 -10.24
CA LYS A 236 -11.88 13.08 -10.82
C LYS A 236 -11.89 12.00 -9.74
N THR A 237 -12.71 10.97 -9.94
CA THR A 237 -12.68 9.78 -9.08
C THR A 237 -11.43 8.95 -9.38
N TRP A 238 -11.00 8.10 -8.46
CA TRP A 238 -9.90 7.18 -8.73
C TRP A 238 -10.24 6.19 -9.86
N ASN A 239 -11.50 5.77 -9.96
CA ASN A 239 -11.98 4.95 -11.07
C ASN A 239 -11.83 5.67 -12.42
N ASP A 240 -12.25 6.94 -12.54
CA ASP A 240 -12.10 7.72 -13.78
C ASP A 240 -10.63 7.87 -14.18
N ILE A 241 -9.75 8.04 -13.19
CA ILE A 241 -8.31 8.19 -13.41
C ILE A 241 -7.71 6.90 -13.95
N GLY A 242 -8.01 5.77 -13.31
CA GLY A 242 -7.56 4.45 -13.75
C GLY A 242 -8.08 4.11 -15.14
N GLU A 243 -9.38 4.25 -15.37
CA GLU A 243 -10.02 3.95 -16.66
C GLU A 243 -9.45 4.81 -17.79
N ALA A 244 -9.26 6.11 -17.57
CA ALA A 244 -8.63 6.99 -18.55
C ALA A 244 -7.15 6.63 -18.84
N ALA A 245 -6.48 5.95 -17.91
CA ALA A 245 -5.13 5.45 -18.07
C ALA A 245 -5.08 3.99 -18.59
N GLY A 246 -6.24 3.34 -18.75
CA GLY A 246 -6.36 1.96 -19.22
C GLY A 246 -6.26 0.89 -18.13
N PHE A 247 -6.39 1.26 -16.86
CA PHE A 247 -6.40 0.34 -15.72
C PHE A 247 -7.83 0.03 -15.25
N TYR A 248 -8.04 -1.20 -14.79
CA TYR A 248 -9.31 -1.69 -14.28
C TYR A 248 -9.38 -1.72 -12.74
N LEU A 249 -8.31 -2.16 -12.06
CA LEU A 249 -8.18 -2.24 -10.60
C LEU A 249 -7.26 -1.17 -10.00
N HIS A 250 -6.37 -0.61 -10.82
CA HIS A 250 -5.41 0.40 -10.41
C HIS A 250 -5.73 1.79 -10.95
N ILE A 251 -5.01 2.79 -10.45
CA ILE A 251 -4.90 4.13 -11.05
C ILE A 251 -3.59 4.34 -11.79
N ASP A 252 -2.59 3.53 -11.44
CA ASP A 252 -1.27 3.43 -12.07
C ASP A 252 -0.79 1.97 -11.97
N TYR A 253 0.50 1.70 -11.92
CA TYR A 253 0.98 0.31 -11.82
C TYR A 253 0.97 -0.27 -10.39
N LEU A 254 0.74 0.55 -9.36
CA LEU A 254 0.87 0.15 -7.94
C LEU A 254 -0.37 0.50 -7.11
N HIS A 255 -0.95 1.68 -7.32
CA HIS A 255 -1.99 2.22 -6.45
C HIS A 255 -3.39 1.83 -6.94
N LEU A 256 -4.25 1.48 -6.00
CA LEU A 256 -5.56 0.93 -6.28
C LEU A 256 -6.59 2.02 -6.59
N ASN A 257 -7.52 1.72 -7.50
CA ASN A 257 -8.78 2.45 -7.58
C ASN A 257 -9.82 1.84 -6.63
N THR A 258 -11.07 2.29 -6.68
CA THR A 258 -12.11 1.80 -5.76
C THR A 258 -12.39 0.30 -5.93
N ARG A 259 -12.32 -0.24 -7.14
CA ARG A 259 -12.53 -1.68 -7.40
C ARG A 259 -11.41 -2.51 -6.77
N GLY A 260 -10.16 -2.10 -6.96
CA GLY A 260 -9.00 -2.76 -6.36
C GLY A 260 -9.03 -2.70 -4.83
N ALA A 261 -9.32 -1.52 -4.26
CA ALA A 261 -9.43 -1.33 -2.82
C ALA A 261 -10.57 -2.14 -2.20
N GLN A 262 -11.71 -2.28 -2.90
CA GLN A 262 -12.81 -3.12 -2.42
C GLN A 262 -12.38 -4.58 -2.22
N LEU A 263 -11.52 -5.13 -3.08
CA LEU A 263 -11.02 -6.50 -2.90
C LEU A 263 -10.17 -6.65 -1.63
N VAL A 264 -9.43 -5.60 -1.24
CA VAL A 264 -8.69 -5.55 0.04
C VAL A 264 -9.69 -5.55 1.21
N VAL A 265 -10.70 -4.68 1.14
CA VAL A 265 -11.76 -4.57 2.17
C VAL A 265 -12.49 -5.90 2.33
N ASP A 266 -12.87 -6.56 1.24
CA ASP A 266 -13.62 -7.81 1.27
C ASP A 266 -12.83 -8.92 1.96
N LEU A 267 -11.53 -9.03 1.68
CA LEU A 267 -10.66 -10.02 2.31
C LEU A 267 -10.49 -9.76 3.80
N ILE A 268 -10.18 -8.51 4.19
CA ILE A 268 -9.99 -8.16 5.60
C ILE A 268 -11.30 -8.30 6.38
N ALA A 269 -12.41 -7.79 5.85
CA ALA A 269 -13.70 -7.88 6.52
C ALA A 269 -14.19 -9.34 6.64
N SER A 270 -13.91 -10.20 5.66
CA SER A 270 -14.25 -11.62 5.74
C SER A 270 -13.42 -12.33 6.81
N PHE A 271 -12.12 -12.02 6.91
CA PHE A 271 -11.27 -12.51 7.99
C PHE A 271 -11.80 -12.09 9.37
N MET A 272 -12.06 -10.79 9.55
CA MET A 272 -12.52 -10.26 10.84
C MET A 272 -13.89 -10.81 11.27
N LYS A 273 -14.81 -11.06 10.33
CA LYS A 273 -16.10 -11.69 10.62
C LYS A 273 -16.00 -13.17 10.99
N GLY A 274 -14.88 -13.82 10.67
CA GLY A 274 -14.61 -15.22 10.98
C GLY A 274 -13.92 -15.45 12.32
N LEU A 275 -13.52 -14.37 13.02
CA LEU A 275 -12.99 -14.39 14.38
C LEU A 275 -14.13 -14.47 15.40
#